data_AF-A0A9D8DSV6-F1
#
_entry.id   AF-A0A9D8DSV6-F1
#
_cell.length_a   1.000
_cell.length_b   1.000
_cell.length_c   1.000
_cell.angle_alpha   90.00
_cell.angle_beta   90.00
_cell.angle_gamma   90.00
#
_symmetry.space_group_name_H-M   'P 1'
#
loop_
_entity.id
_entity.type
_entity.pdbx_description
1 polymer ?
#
loop_
_entity_poly.entity_id
_entity_poly.type
_entity_poly.pdbx_seq_one_letter_code
_entity_poly.pdbx_strand_id
1 'polypeptide(L)'
;MPSAPKRLRRAVAAVALAGLLSTGVACGGADTFRVAAADREADLRFVIPPGAGEAADRGEPIDVLPATLDVRVGDVIEIRNDDDRGHLVGPFFIRGGET
;
A
#
# COMPACT_ATOMS: atom_id res chain seq x y z
N MET A 1 46.44 -53.79 28.89
CA MET A 1 45.00 -53.72 28.55
C MET A 1 44.36 -52.62 29.40
N PRO A 2 43.40 -51.80 28.95
CA PRO A 2 42.84 -51.56 27.59
C PRO A 2 42.93 -50.05 27.18
N SER A 3 43.30 -49.74 25.92
CA SER A 3 42.45 -49.35 24.77
C SER A 3 42.14 -47.85 24.62
N ALA A 4 42.70 -47.24 23.58
CA ALA A 4 42.16 -46.03 22.96
C ALA A 4 40.82 -46.33 22.24
N PRO A 5 40.03 -45.28 21.93
CA PRO A 5 39.63 -45.16 20.53
C PRO A 5 39.73 -43.73 19.98
N LYS A 6 40.33 -43.65 18.79
CA LYS A 6 40.17 -42.54 17.83
C LYS A 6 38.70 -42.47 17.39
N ARG A 7 38.03 -41.35 17.64
CA ARG A 7 36.84 -40.93 16.86
C ARG A 7 36.99 -39.44 16.54
N LEU A 8 37.45 -39.08 15.35
CA LEU A 8 36.73 -39.06 14.08
C LEU A 8 36.18 -37.65 13.80
N ARG A 9 37.00 -36.86 13.09
CA ARG A 9 36.60 -36.07 11.92
C ARG A 9 35.30 -35.27 12.03
N ARG A 10 35.29 -34.12 12.71
CA ARG A 10 34.25 -33.08 12.47
C ARG A 10 34.79 -31.69 12.76
N ALA A 11 35.59 -31.16 11.85
CA ALA A 11 35.80 -29.71 11.73
C ALA A 11 36.36 -29.38 10.33
N VAL A 12 35.79 -29.98 9.30
CA VAL A 12 35.93 -29.50 7.91
C VAL A 12 34.59 -28.86 7.56
N ALA A 13 34.66 -27.72 6.86
CA ALA A 13 33.57 -26.93 6.29
C ALA A 13 33.12 -25.69 7.10
N ALA A 14 34.07 -24.81 7.40
CA ALA A 14 33.81 -23.41 7.77
C ALA A 14 33.97 -22.43 6.57
N VAL A 15 33.81 -22.88 5.31
CA VAL A 15 34.20 -22.07 4.13
C VAL A 15 33.13 -22.00 3.01
N ALA A 16 31.87 -22.40 3.22
CA ALA A 16 30.90 -22.40 2.12
C ALA A 16 29.48 -21.93 2.48
N LEU A 17 29.35 -20.70 3.01
CA LEU A 17 28.06 -20.00 2.97
C LEU A 17 28.20 -18.49 2.70
N ALA A 18 29.22 -18.11 1.92
CA ALA A 18 29.51 -16.74 1.49
C ALA A 18 29.00 -16.47 0.05
N GLY A 19 27.82 -16.97 -0.31
CA GLY A 19 27.41 -17.06 -1.71
C GLY A 19 25.94 -16.80 -2.01
N LEU A 20 25.24 -15.99 -1.20
CA LEU A 20 23.89 -15.56 -1.56
C LEU A 20 23.65 -14.07 -1.23
N LEU A 21 24.66 -13.23 -1.50
CA LEU A 21 24.51 -11.79 -1.66
C LEU A 21 24.08 -11.51 -3.12
N SER A 22 22.82 -11.79 -3.44
CA SER A 22 22.18 -11.26 -4.64
C SER A 22 21.43 -10.01 -4.23
N THR A 23 22.17 -8.91 -4.08
CA THR A 23 21.57 -7.56 -4.03
C THR A 23 20.89 -7.31 -5.37
N GLY A 24 19.62 -7.70 -5.47
CA GLY A 24 18.72 -7.23 -6.51
C GLY A 24 18.58 -5.73 -6.34
N VAL A 25 19.36 -4.96 -7.10
CA VAL A 25 19.07 -3.55 -7.31
C VAL A 25 17.76 -3.50 -8.09
N ALA A 26 16.65 -3.44 -7.37
CA ALA A 26 15.34 -3.14 -7.92
C ALA A 26 15.32 -1.64 -8.26
N CYS A 27 15.94 -1.26 -9.39
CA CYS A 27 15.69 0.03 -10.03
C CYS A 27 14.32 -0.03 -10.70
N GLY A 28 13.26 0.02 -9.88
CA GLY A 28 11.89 0.24 -10.30
C GLY A 28 11.50 1.66 -9.96
N GLY A 29 11.98 2.64 -10.72
CA GLY A 29 11.43 4.00 -10.70
C GLY A 29 10.10 3.99 -11.43
N ALA A 30 9.11 3.31 -10.88
CA ALA A 30 7.74 3.44 -11.34
C ALA A 30 7.14 4.62 -10.58
N ASP A 31 6.69 5.64 -11.31
CA ASP A 31 5.81 6.69 -10.80
C ASP A 31 4.53 6.01 -10.29
N THR A 32 4.59 5.52 -9.07
CA THR A 32 3.54 4.72 -8.45
C THR A 32 2.70 5.65 -7.62
N PHE A 33 1.41 5.73 -7.98
CA PHE A 33 0.42 6.33 -7.11
C PHE A 33 0.35 5.50 -5.82
N ARG A 34 0.63 6.13 -4.67
CA ARG A 34 0.63 5.47 -3.36
C ARG A 34 -0.57 5.94 -2.56
N VAL A 35 -1.37 4.99 -2.09
CA VAL A 35 -2.38 5.23 -1.06
C VAL A 35 -1.69 5.04 0.30
N ALA A 36 -1.62 6.09 1.11
CA ALA A 36 -1.02 6.07 2.44
C ALA A 36 -1.76 7.06 3.34
N ALA A 37 -1.71 6.83 4.65
CA ALA A 37 -2.14 7.85 5.60
C ALA A 37 -1.31 9.12 5.39
N ALA A 38 -1.98 10.27 5.27
CA ALA A 38 -1.31 11.53 5.03
C ALA A 38 -0.73 12.05 6.36
N ASP A 39 0.60 12.12 6.45
CA ASP A 39 1.31 12.75 7.57
C ASP A 39 1.34 14.29 7.46
N ARG A 40 0.73 14.84 6.40
CA ARG A 40 0.67 16.28 6.10
C ARG A 40 -0.72 16.67 5.61
N GLU A 41 -1.02 17.96 5.66
CA GLU A 41 -2.27 18.50 5.17
C GLU A 41 -2.47 18.21 3.65
N ALA A 42 -3.70 17.88 3.28
CA ALA A 42 -4.07 17.60 1.89
C ALA A 42 -4.19 18.87 1.05
N ASP A 43 -3.64 18.81 -0.16
CA ASP A 43 -3.71 19.90 -1.14
C ASP A 43 -5.08 19.95 -1.84
N LEU A 44 -5.70 18.78 -1.99
CA LEU A 44 -7.03 18.61 -2.57
C LEU A 44 -7.87 17.72 -1.67
N ARG A 45 -9.10 18.17 -1.38
CA ARG A 45 -10.04 17.45 -0.51
C ARG A 45 -11.36 17.21 -1.22
N PHE A 46 -11.82 15.98 -1.17
CA PHE A 46 -13.11 15.55 -1.70
C PHE A 46 -13.90 14.85 -0.60
N VAL A 47 -15.20 15.10 -0.54
CA VAL A 47 -16.07 14.54 0.50
C VAL A 47 -17.22 13.80 -0.16
N ILE A 48 -17.40 12.53 0.21
CA ILE A 48 -18.61 11.77 -0.11
C ILE A 48 -19.66 12.15 0.94
N PRO A 49 -20.77 12.80 0.57
CA PRO A 49 -21.74 13.28 1.54
C PRO A 49 -22.54 12.13 2.19
N PRO A 50 -23.07 12.33 3.40
CA PRO A 50 -24.00 11.38 3.99
C PRO A 50 -25.23 11.18 3.09
N GLY A 51 -25.70 9.94 2.97
CA GLY A 51 -26.81 9.60 2.08
C GLY A 51 -26.44 9.48 0.61
N ALA A 52 -25.15 9.61 0.25
CA ALA A 52 -24.67 9.32 -1.11
C ALA A 52 -25.05 7.91 -1.54
N GLY A 53 -25.02 6.96 -0.61
CA GLY A 53 -25.51 5.62 -0.82
C GLY A 53 -26.97 5.57 -1.26
N GLU A 54 -27.86 6.21 -0.51
CA GLU A 54 -29.27 6.24 -0.86
C GLU A 54 -29.51 6.90 -2.23
N ALA A 55 -28.71 7.92 -2.57
CA ALA A 55 -28.71 8.53 -3.89
C ALA A 55 -28.31 7.52 -4.99
N ALA A 56 -27.22 6.77 -4.79
CA ALA A 56 -26.80 5.72 -5.71
C ALA A 56 -27.88 4.63 -5.89
N ASP A 57 -28.57 4.24 -4.83
CA ASP A 57 -29.65 3.23 -4.91
C ASP A 57 -30.85 3.73 -5.73
N ARG A 58 -31.07 5.06 -5.74
CA ARG A 58 -32.06 5.71 -6.62
C ARG A 58 -31.56 5.90 -8.06
N GLY A 59 -30.32 5.51 -8.36
CA GLY A 59 -29.68 5.71 -9.67
C GLY A 59 -29.18 7.15 -9.88
N GLU A 60 -29.10 7.96 -8.83
CA GLU A 60 -28.51 9.29 -8.90
C GLU A 60 -26.97 9.16 -8.94
N PRO A 61 -26.29 9.89 -9.83
CA PRO A 61 -24.83 9.85 -9.89
C PRO A 61 -24.21 10.52 -8.66
N ILE A 62 -23.21 9.86 -8.06
CA ILE A 62 -22.35 10.46 -7.04
C ILE A 62 -21.17 11.16 -7.74
N ASP A 63 -21.22 12.49 -7.83
CA ASP A 63 -20.17 13.30 -8.48
C ASP A 63 -19.25 13.93 -7.42
N VAL A 64 -18.30 13.13 -6.91
CA VAL A 64 -17.34 13.55 -5.86
C VAL A 64 -15.99 13.93 -6.45
N LEU A 65 -15.52 13.20 -7.46
CA LEU A 65 -14.27 13.49 -8.17
C LEU A 65 -14.56 14.06 -9.56
N PRO A 66 -13.86 15.12 -9.98
CA PRO A 66 -14.01 15.65 -11.32
C PRO A 66 -13.54 14.62 -12.36
N ALA A 67 -14.11 14.71 -13.56
CA ALA A 67 -13.72 13.87 -14.70
C ALA A 67 -12.24 14.04 -15.11
N THR A 68 -11.62 15.16 -14.74
CA THR A 68 -10.20 15.42 -14.96
C THR A 68 -9.64 16.11 -13.73
N LEU A 69 -8.51 15.60 -13.24
CA LEU A 69 -7.81 16.13 -12.08
C LEU A 69 -6.41 16.58 -12.52
N ASP A 70 -6.10 17.87 -12.37
CA ASP A 70 -4.77 18.43 -12.64
C ASP A 70 -3.98 18.46 -11.33
N VAL A 71 -3.04 17.52 -11.18
CA VAL A 71 -2.19 17.37 -10.00
C VAL A 71 -0.73 17.26 -10.37
N ARG A 72 0.13 17.60 -9.43
CA ARG A 72 1.59 17.49 -9.55
C ARG A 72 2.10 16.33 -8.70
N VAL A 73 3.22 15.75 -9.12
CA VAL A 73 3.91 14.75 -8.29
C VAL A 73 4.28 15.38 -6.96
N GLY A 74 3.86 14.73 -5.89
CA GLY A 74 4.04 15.19 -4.53
C GLY A 74 2.77 15.74 -3.89
N ASP A 75 1.72 16.09 -4.65
CA ASP A 75 0.43 16.53 -4.10
C ASP A 75 -0.25 15.40 -3.29
N VAL A 76 -0.98 15.79 -2.24
CA VAL A 76 -1.77 14.89 -1.41
C VAL A 76 -3.25 15.14 -1.68
N ILE A 77 -3.94 14.08 -2.07
CA ILE A 77 -5.38 14.06 -2.27
C ILE A 77 -6.00 13.31 -1.11
N GLU A 78 -6.99 13.93 -0.47
CA GLU A 78 -7.80 13.33 0.59
C GLU A 78 -9.22 13.11 0.07
N ILE A 79 -9.76 11.90 0.28
CA ILE A 79 -11.14 11.57 -0.03
C ILE A 79 -11.79 11.04 1.24
N ARG A 80 -12.61 11.88 1.88
CA ARG A 80 -13.29 11.54 3.12
C ARG A 80 -14.70 11.03 2.84
N ASN A 81 -15.04 9.87 3.39
CA ASN A 81 -16.37 9.31 3.27
C ASN A 81 -17.21 9.59 4.52
N ASP A 82 -18.13 10.55 4.43
CA ASP A 82 -19.08 10.88 5.51
C ASP A 82 -20.35 10.05 5.46
N ASP A 83 -20.48 9.16 4.48
CA ASP A 83 -21.56 8.19 4.42
C ASP A 83 -21.28 6.98 5.31
N ASP A 84 -22.31 6.24 5.66
CA ASP A 84 -22.18 5.01 6.45
C ASP A 84 -21.87 3.77 5.59
N ARG A 85 -21.89 3.92 4.26
CA ARG A 85 -21.64 2.85 3.29
C ARG A 85 -20.32 3.04 2.56
N GLY A 86 -19.78 1.94 2.06
CA GLY A 86 -18.58 1.98 1.24
C GLY A 86 -18.86 2.42 -0.20
N HIS A 87 -17.96 3.22 -0.76
CA HIS A 87 -18.10 3.81 -2.09
C HIS A 87 -16.88 3.55 -2.96
N LEU A 88 -17.12 3.29 -4.25
CA LEU A 88 -16.07 3.25 -5.27
C LEU A 88 -15.92 4.65 -5.87
N VAL A 89 -14.81 5.31 -5.58
CA VAL A 89 -14.47 6.64 -6.10
C VAL A 89 -13.27 6.51 -7.02
N GLY A 90 -13.53 6.54 -8.32
CA GLY A 90 -12.51 6.23 -9.34
C GLY A 90 -11.95 4.82 -9.12
N PRO A 91 -10.62 4.67 -8.96
CA PRO A 91 -10.01 3.37 -8.67
C PRO A 91 -10.00 2.99 -7.18
N PHE A 92 -10.47 3.86 -6.29
CA PHE A 92 -10.38 3.67 -4.84
C PHE A 92 -11.70 3.18 -4.25
N PHE A 93 -11.63 2.27 -3.29
CA PHE A 93 -12.78 1.90 -2.47
C PHE A 93 -12.57 2.43 -1.06
N ILE A 94 -13.53 3.21 -0.56
CA ILE A 94 -13.44 3.90 0.73
C ILE A 94 -14.60 3.42 1.59
N ARG A 95 -14.34 2.86 2.78
CA ARG A 95 -15.43 2.43 3.67
C ARG A 95 -16.12 3.64 4.29
N GLY A 96 -17.31 3.44 4.85
CA GLY A 96 -18.01 4.49 5.58
C GLY A 96 -17.17 4.99 6.77
N GLY A 97 -17.05 6.31 6.90
CA GLY A 97 -16.26 6.97 7.95
C GLY A 97 -14.73 6.88 7.78
N GLU A 98 -14.22 6.37 6.67
CA GLU A 98 -12.77 6.37 6.37
C GLU A 98 -12.34 7.65 5.62
N THR A 99 -11.04 7.94 5.66
CA THR A 99 -10.38 9.07 4.99
C THR A 99 -9.07 8.61 4.35
#